data_AF-A0A6I2MDG9-F1
#
_entry.id   AF-A0A6I2MDG9-F1
#
_cell.length_a   1.000
_cell.length_b   1.000
_cell.length_c   1.000
_cell.angle_alpha   90.00
_cell.angle_beta   90.00
_cell.angle_gamma   90.00
#
_symmetry.space_group_name_H-M   'P 1'
#
loop_
_entity.id
_entity.type
_entity.pdbx_description
1 polymer ?
#
loop_
_entity_poly.entity_id
_entity_poly.type
_entity_poly.pdbx_seq_one_letter_code
_entity_poly.pdbx_strand_id
1 'polypeptide(L)'
;MPRNPGITDETIINMYKSGIPFKEMVQISGISDRAIRNVMYKHGVSMNREQFSGQPRKHKLNEHFFKNWTHEMAWVLGLFVTDGCVNNTLHSVTFSQKKRKNTSLNCKVHGRGLHTGS
;
A
#
# COMPACT_ATOMS: atom_id res chain seq x y z
N MET A 1 -7.14 -27.92 -12.39
CA MET A 1 -8.23 -26.92 -12.38
C MET A 1 -8.87 -26.92 -13.76
N PRO A 2 -10.20 -26.93 -13.87
CA PRO A 2 -10.86 -26.86 -15.17
C PRO A 2 -10.59 -25.49 -15.79
N ARG A 3 -10.23 -25.49 -17.07
CA ARG A 3 -10.03 -24.31 -17.91
C ARG A 3 -11.04 -24.36 -19.05
N ASN A 4 -11.34 -23.21 -19.65
CA ASN A 4 -12.05 -23.23 -20.93
C ASN A 4 -11.21 -24.02 -21.96
N PRO A 5 -11.85 -24.79 -22.85
CA PRO A 5 -11.14 -25.61 -23.83
C PRO A 5 -10.26 -24.73 -24.73
N GLY A 6 -8.99 -25.14 -24.91
CA GLY A 6 -8.01 -24.44 -25.77
C GLY A 6 -7.08 -23.45 -25.06
N ILE A 7 -7.18 -23.27 -23.74
CA ILE A 7 -6.36 -22.29 -23.01
C ILE A 7 -5.15 -22.95 -22.35
N THR A 8 -3.97 -22.56 -22.85
CA THR A 8 -2.67 -23.00 -22.34
C THR A 8 -2.09 -21.96 -21.37
N ASP A 9 -1.10 -22.38 -20.59
CA ASP A 9 -0.42 -21.49 -19.63
C ASP A 9 0.26 -20.31 -20.37
N GLU A 10 0.75 -20.53 -21.59
CA GLU A 10 1.36 -19.53 -22.46
C GLU A 10 0.37 -18.45 -22.90
N THR A 11 -0.88 -18.84 -23.21
CA THR A 11 -1.92 -17.87 -23.60
C THR A 11 -2.19 -16.91 -22.45
N ILE A 12 -2.23 -17.42 -21.21
CA ILE A 12 -2.43 -16.61 -20.00
C ILE A 12 -1.28 -15.64 -19.78
N ILE A 13 -0.04 -16.08 -20.01
CA ILE A 13 1.15 -15.22 -19.88
C ILE A 13 1.14 -14.12 -20.95
N ASN A 14 0.76 -14.45 -22.19
CA ASN A 14 0.66 -13.47 -23.27
C ASN A 14 -0.44 -12.43 -23.00
N MET A 15 -1.58 -12.84 -22.46
CA MET A 15 -2.65 -11.91 -22.04
C MET A 15 -2.19 -10.96 -20.93
N TYR A 16 -1.38 -11.44 -19.98
CA TYR A 16 -0.82 -10.56 -18.95
C TYR A 16 0.21 -9.58 -19.54
N LYS A 17 1.10 -10.05 -20.41
CA LYS A 17 2.11 -9.22 -21.09
C LYS A 17 1.51 -8.16 -22.01
N SER A 18 0.35 -8.42 -22.62
CA SER A 18 -0.37 -7.44 -23.43
C SER A 18 -1.11 -6.38 -22.59
N GLY A 19 -1.10 -6.49 -21.26
CA GLY A 19 -1.69 -5.50 -20.36
C GLY A 19 -3.21 -5.63 -20.17
N ILE A 20 -3.80 -6.77 -20.54
CA ILE A 20 -5.22 -7.03 -20.33
C ILE A 20 -5.52 -7.08 -18.82
N PRO A 21 -6.58 -6.42 -18.33
CA PRO A 21 -6.92 -6.46 -16.92
C PRO A 21 -7.35 -7.87 -16.48
N PHE A 22 -7.01 -8.23 -15.24
CA PHE A 22 -7.34 -9.54 -14.65
C PHE A 22 -8.81 -9.94 -14.79
N LYS A 23 -9.73 -8.97 -14.64
CA LYS A 23 -11.17 -9.21 -14.76
C LYS A 23 -11.56 -9.75 -16.14
N GLU A 24 -10.94 -9.23 -17.20
CA GLU A 24 -11.16 -9.70 -18.57
C GLU A 24 -10.46 -11.05 -18.80
N MET A 25 -9.25 -11.22 -18.25
CA MET A 25 -8.56 -12.51 -18.30
C MET A 25 -9.39 -13.62 -17.67
N VAL A 26 -10.06 -13.38 -16.55
CA VAL A 26 -10.97 -14.36 -15.91
C VAL A 26 -12.12 -14.76 -16.83
N GLN A 27 -12.71 -13.81 -17.56
CA GLN A 27 -13.82 -14.08 -18.48
C GLN A 27 -13.37 -14.95 -19.67
N ILE A 28 -12.21 -14.65 -20.23
CA ILE A 28 -11.65 -15.40 -21.37
C ILE A 28 -11.20 -16.79 -20.91
N SER A 29 -10.44 -16.83 -19.81
CA SER A 29 -9.77 -18.04 -19.35
C SER A 29 -10.65 -19.03 -18.58
N GLY A 30 -11.76 -18.54 -18.01
CA GLY A 30 -12.64 -19.34 -17.15
C GLY A 30 -12.00 -19.69 -15.79
N ILE A 31 -10.83 -19.16 -15.48
CA ILE A 31 -10.12 -19.41 -14.22
C ILE A 31 -10.13 -18.18 -13.32
N SER A 32 -10.10 -18.38 -12.01
CA SER A 32 -10.11 -17.30 -11.03
C SER A 32 -8.80 -16.50 -11.00
N ASP A 33 -8.87 -15.27 -10.49
CA ASP A 33 -7.68 -14.42 -10.28
C ASP A 33 -6.55 -15.13 -9.54
N ARG A 34 -6.89 -15.97 -8.55
CA ARG A 34 -5.91 -16.74 -7.76
C ARG A 34 -5.21 -17.79 -8.61
N ALA A 35 -5.95 -18.45 -9.51
CA ALA A 35 -5.38 -19.42 -10.43
C ALA A 35 -4.45 -18.75 -11.45
N ILE A 36 -4.83 -17.58 -11.98
CA ILE A 36 -3.97 -16.77 -12.88
C ILE A 36 -2.65 -16.43 -12.17
N ARG A 37 -2.71 -16.00 -10.90
CA ARG A 37 -1.51 -15.74 -10.09
C ARG A 37 -0.63 -16.97 -9.92
N ASN A 38 -1.22 -18.13 -9.62
CA ASN A 38 -0.46 -19.37 -9.46
C ASN A 38 0.26 -19.78 -10.75
N VAL A 39 -0.37 -19.58 -11.93
CA VAL A 39 0.28 -19.81 -13.23
C VAL A 39 1.46 -18.86 -13.42
N MET A 40 1.28 -17.56 -13.14
CA MET A 40 2.38 -16.59 -13.24
C MET A 40 3.56 -16.95 -12.32
N TYR A 41 3.29 -17.34 -11.08
CA TYR A 41 4.34 -17.76 -10.14
C TYR A 41 5.08 -19.01 -10.61
N LYS A 42 4.36 -20.01 -11.15
CA LYS A 42 4.96 -21.24 -11.68
C LYS A 42 5.91 -20.96 -12.85
N HIS A 43 5.61 -19.95 -13.66
CA HIS A 43 6.41 -19.54 -14.82
C HIS A 43 7.40 -18.39 -14.52
N GLY A 44 7.58 -18.01 -13.25
CA GLY A 44 8.56 -16.99 -12.85
C GLY A 44 8.25 -15.58 -13.34
N VAL A 45 6.98 -15.28 -13.69
CA VAL A 45 6.58 -13.94 -14.14
C VAL A 45 6.39 -13.06 -12.91
N SER A 46 7.21 -12.02 -12.79
CA SER A 46 7.07 -11.03 -11.71
C SER A 46 5.76 -10.24 -11.90
N MET A 47 4.98 -10.15 -10.82
CA MET A 47 3.81 -9.27 -10.82
C MET A 47 4.27 -7.82 -10.74
N ASN A 48 3.58 -6.93 -11.46
CA ASN A 48 3.82 -5.47 -11.41
C ASN A 48 3.54 -4.85 -10.03
N ARG A 49 3.07 -5.64 -9.07
CA ARG A 49 2.84 -5.23 -7.68
C ARG A 49 3.51 -6.22 -6.75
N GLU A 50 4.30 -5.67 -5.84
CA GLU A 50 4.86 -6.43 -4.72
C GLU A 50 3.72 -7.02 -3.89
N GLN A 51 3.97 -8.23 -3.41
CA GLN A 51 3.08 -8.89 -2.46
C GLN A 51 2.92 -7.95 -1.25
N PHE A 52 1.67 -7.71 -0.82
CA PHE A 52 1.33 -6.81 0.30
C PHE A 52 1.37 -5.29 0.04
N SER A 53 1.49 -4.81 -1.20
CA SER A 53 1.51 -3.37 -1.52
C SER A 53 0.18 -2.61 -1.29
N GLY A 54 -0.85 -3.25 -0.73
CA GLY A 54 -2.17 -2.66 -0.50
C GLY A 54 -2.91 -2.17 -1.77
N GLN A 55 -4.04 -1.51 -1.56
CA GLN A 55 -4.71 -0.78 -2.64
C GLN A 55 -3.82 0.38 -3.12
N PRO A 56 -3.79 0.67 -4.44
CA PRO A 56 -3.07 1.84 -4.93
C PRO A 56 -3.58 3.10 -4.23
N ARG A 57 -2.68 3.88 -3.62
CA ARG A 57 -3.06 5.17 -3.03
C ARG A 57 -3.61 6.06 -4.15
N LYS A 58 -4.85 6.49 -4.03
CA LYS A 58 -5.51 7.40 -4.98
C LYS A 58 -4.92 8.81 -4.95
N HIS A 59 -4.25 9.18 -3.87
CA HIS A 59 -3.70 10.51 -3.66
C HIS A 59 -2.18 10.44 -3.50
N LYS A 60 -1.48 11.33 -4.22
CA LYS A 60 -0.04 11.55 -4.08
C LYS A 60 0.19 12.28 -2.76
N LEU A 61 0.82 11.60 -1.79
CA LEU A 61 1.20 12.20 -0.51
C LEU A 61 2.58 12.86 -0.66
N ASN A 62 2.78 14.00 0.02
CA ASN A 62 4.10 14.60 0.13
C ASN A 62 4.88 13.89 1.25
N GLU A 63 5.60 12.82 0.90
CA GLU A 63 6.44 12.06 1.84
C GLU A 63 7.67 12.85 2.32
N HIS A 64 7.88 14.07 1.80
CA HIS A 64 8.99 14.94 2.17
C HIS A 64 8.55 16.18 2.97
N PHE A 65 7.27 16.26 3.34
CA PHE A 65 6.71 17.39 4.06
C PHE A 65 7.48 17.70 5.35
N PHE A 66 7.92 16.67 6.08
CA PHE A 66 8.67 16.82 7.34
C PHE A 66 10.20 16.82 7.17
N LYS A 67 10.74 16.78 5.95
CA LYS A 67 12.20 16.80 5.75
C LYS A 67 12.81 18.18 6.03
N ASN A 68 12.09 19.25 5.69
CA ASN A 68 12.50 20.62 5.93
C ASN A 68 11.53 21.25 6.93
N TRP A 69 12.07 21.84 8.00
CA TRP A 69 11.27 22.45 9.06
C TRP A 69 11.36 23.96 8.99
N THR A 70 10.26 24.65 8.66
CA THR A 70 10.18 26.11 8.71
C THR A 70 9.49 26.57 10.00
N HIS A 71 9.77 27.80 10.45
CA HIS A 71 9.18 28.35 11.67
C HIS A 71 7.65 28.40 11.62
N GLU A 72 7.09 28.67 10.43
CA GLU A 72 5.65 28.66 10.17
C GLU A 72 5.02 27.27 10.27
N MET A 73 5.80 26.17 10.37
CA MET A 73 5.27 24.82 10.56
C MET A 73 5.20 24.42 12.04
N ALA A 74 5.68 25.26 12.96
CA ALA A 74 5.66 24.98 14.40
C ALA A 74 4.24 24.75 14.96
N TRP A 75 3.21 25.34 14.34
CA TRP A 75 1.82 25.10 14.72
C TRP A 75 1.39 23.64 14.50
N VAL A 76 2.05 22.89 13.61
CA VAL A 76 1.77 21.46 13.38
C VAL A 76 2.12 20.65 14.63
N LEU A 77 3.17 21.02 15.36
CA LEU A 77 3.48 20.41 16.65
C LEU A 77 2.45 20.78 17.71
N GLY A 78 1.98 22.03 17.71
CA GLY A 78 0.89 22.47 18.57
C GLY A 78 -0.37 21.63 18.35
N LEU A 79 -0.72 21.37 17.08
CA LEU A 79 -1.82 20.47 16.70
C LEU A 79 -1.59 19.03 17.17
N PHE A 80 -0.35 18.54 17.10
CA PHE A 80 -0.02 17.19 17.57
C PHE A 80 -0.14 17.02 19.08
N VAL A 81 0.19 18.06 19.84
CA VAL A 81 0.08 18.05 21.31
C VAL A 81 -1.37 18.19 21.77
N THR A 82 -2.20 18.94 21.05
CA THR A 82 -3.58 19.22 21.47
C THR A 82 -4.60 18.16 21.03
N ASP A 83 -4.43 17.56 19.85
CA ASP A 83 -5.37 16.56 19.29
C ASP A 83 -4.85 15.11 19.39
N GLY A 84 -3.56 14.92 19.69
CA GLY A 84 -2.93 13.61 19.76
C GLY A 84 -3.14 12.89 21.09
N CYS A 85 -3.72 11.69 21.06
CA CYS A 85 -3.59 10.72 22.15
C CYS A 85 -2.19 10.10 22.06
N VAL A 86 -1.28 10.50 22.95
CA VAL A 86 0.08 9.95 23.03
C VAL A 86 0.05 8.66 23.84
N ASN A 87 0.23 7.53 23.15
CA ASN A 87 0.37 6.25 23.84
C ASN A 87 1.80 6.11 24.38
N ASN A 88 1.94 6.08 25.71
CA ASN A 88 3.22 6.02 26.42
C ASN A 88 4.06 4.77 26.11
N THR A 89 3.48 3.67 25.63
CA THR A 89 4.22 2.43 25.35
C THR A 89 4.66 2.29 23.89
N LEU A 90 3.99 2.96 22.94
CA LEU A 90 4.21 2.73 21.50
C LEU A 90 4.83 3.92 20.76
N HIS A 91 5.10 5.05 21.44
CA HIS A 91 5.60 6.30 20.83
C HIS A 91 4.88 6.65 19.52
N SER A 92 3.56 6.41 19.51
CA SER A 92 2.70 6.57 18.34
C SER A 92 1.66 7.63 18.62
N VAL A 93 1.47 8.54 17.68
CA VAL A 93 0.39 9.53 17.70
C VAL A 93 -0.62 9.11 16.64
N THR A 94 -1.89 8.98 17.03
CA THR A 94 -2.97 8.53 16.14
C THR A 94 -3.94 9.67 15.88
N PHE A 95 -4.18 9.98 14.61
CA PHE A 95 -5.20 10.96 14.18
C PHE A 95 -6.38 10.22 13.57
N SER A 96 -7.58 10.50 14.08
CA SER A 96 -8.82 9.98 13.52
C SER A 96 -9.77 11.13 13.20
N GLN A 97 -9.79 11.57 11.94
CA GLN A 97 -10.77 12.55 11.47
C GLN A 97 -12.17 11.93 11.46
N LYS A 98 -13.08 12.47 12.28
CA LYS A 98 -14.50 12.08 12.27
C LYS A 98 -15.23 12.80 11.12
N LYS A 99 -15.00 12.37 9.88
CA LYS A 99 -15.94 12.59 8.77
C LYS A 99 -16.10 11.32 7.93
N ARG A 100 -17.32 11.14 7.40
CA ARG A 100 -18.02 9.94 6.85
C ARG A 100 -17.28 8.93 5.94
N LYS A 101 -15.96 8.99 5.76
CA LYS A 101 -15.17 7.97 5.06
C LYS A 101 -13.94 7.59 5.88
N ASN A 102 -14.05 6.44 6.54
CA ASN A 102 -13.04 5.82 7.40
C ASN A 102 -11.66 5.84 6.74
N THR A 103 -10.81 6.76 7.17
CA THR A 103 -9.37 6.77 6.88
C THR A 103 -8.66 7.01 8.21
N SER A 104 -8.08 5.95 8.78
CA SER A 104 -7.22 6.05 9.97
C SER A 104 -5.80 6.28 9.50
N LEU A 105 -5.14 7.33 9.98
CA LEU A 105 -3.74 7.60 9.75
C LEU A 105 -2.96 7.16 10.99
N ASN A 106 -2.24 6.05 10.86
CA ASN A 106 -1.29 5.57 11.86
C ASN A 106 0.11 6.07 11.50
N CYS A 107 0.63 7.02 12.28
CA CYS A 107 2.01 7.51 12.14
C CYS A 107 2.86 6.96 13.29
N LYS A 108 3.87 6.14 12.98
CA LYS A 108 4.82 5.61 13.96
C LYS A 108 6.07 6.49 13.97
N VAL A 109 6.21 7.31 15.00
CA VAL A 109 7.38 8.20 15.16
C VAL A 109 8.52 7.37 15.74
N HIS A 110 9.57 7.11 14.95
CA HIS A 110 10.80 6.53 15.49
C HIS A 110 11.68 7.65 16.04
N GLY A 111 11.59 7.90 17.35
CA GLY A 111 12.52 8.77 18.05
C GLY A 111 13.90 8.11 18.12
N ARG A 112 14.88 8.64 17.38
CA ARG A 112 16.30 8.36 17.68
C ARG A 112 16.70 9.28 18.84
N GLY A 113 16.96 8.68 20.00
CA GLY A 113 17.44 9.38 21.18
C GLY A 113 18.75 10.12 20.87
N LEU A 114 18.78 11.41 21.19
CA LEU A 114 20.01 12.18 21.29
C LEU A 114 20.82 11.61 22.46
N HIS A 115 21.93 10.94 22.15
CA HIS A 115 22.97 10.67 23.13
C HIS A 115 23.65 12.00 23.48
N THR A 116 23.34 12.53 24.65
CA THR A 116 24.18 13.53 25.30
C THR A 116 25.46 12.83 25.76
N GLY A 117 26.56 13.08 25.06
CA GLY A 117 27.90 12.80 25.58
C GLY A 117 28.23 13.75 26.72
N SER A 118 28.75 13.17 27.80
CA SER A 118 29.31 13.83 28.98
C SER A 118 30.48 14.76 28.65
#